data_AF-A0A1Q3SRT2-F1
#
_entry.id   AF-A0A1Q3SRT2-F1
#
_cell.length_a   1.000
_cell.length_b   1.000
_cell.length_c   1.000
_cell.angle_alpha   90.00
_cell.angle_beta   90.00
_cell.angle_gamma   90.00
#
_symmetry.space_group_name_H-M   'P 1'
#
loop_
_entity.id
_entity.type
_entity.pdbx_description
1 polymer ?
#
loop_
_entity_poly.entity_id
_entity_poly.type
_entity_poly.pdbx_seq_one_letter_code
_entity_poly.pdbx_strand_id
1 'polypeptide(L)'
;MASSFIKFQGFGFWSTDNALDDWLNFLRAEIDKLSEKPDWLGAYSQHLYEQNYIAGGGCMNAGLDDFLTEDSRKEMLLDLTRKAIARIETYNGTINTRELLEMGLGSGNSYVSWWVETTSTDRILNIGNAFLRLLQGQIKTDASTSPVMDSRKS
;
A
#
# COMPACT_ATOMS: atom_id res chain seq x y z
N MET A 1 12.46 6.68 -10.90
CA MET A 1 11.40 6.70 -9.88
C MET A 1 12.03 6.22 -8.60
N ALA A 2 11.71 6.86 -7.48
CA ALA A 2 12.18 6.38 -6.19
C ALA A 2 11.49 5.05 -5.82
N SER A 3 12.16 4.29 -4.98
CA SER A 3 11.70 2.98 -4.52
C SER A 3 11.87 2.90 -3.01
N SER A 4 10.91 2.24 -2.37
CA SER A 4 10.88 2.05 -0.92
C SER A 4 10.79 0.56 -0.60
N PHE A 5 11.44 0.17 0.50
CA PHE A 5 11.46 -1.22 0.97
C PHE A 5 10.40 -1.43 2.04
N ILE A 6 9.40 -2.25 1.74
CA ILE A 6 8.37 -2.63 2.71
C ILE A 6 8.85 -3.84 3.48
N LYS A 7 9.02 -3.67 4.80
CA LYS A 7 9.53 -4.69 5.70
C LYS A 7 8.49 -5.14 6.73
N PHE A 8 8.58 -6.41 7.11
CA PHE A 8 7.91 -7.00 8.25
C PHE A 8 8.74 -8.20 8.74
N GLN A 9 9.01 -8.25 10.05
CA GLN A 9 9.76 -9.33 10.70
C GLN A 9 11.11 -9.63 10.03
N GLY A 10 11.82 -8.60 9.59
CA GLY A 10 13.13 -8.69 8.95
C GLY A 10 13.12 -9.08 7.46
N PHE A 11 11.96 -9.39 6.90
CA PHE A 11 11.80 -9.68 5.47
C PHE A 11 11.00 -8.59 4.78
N GLY A 12 11.06 -8.53 3.45
CA GLY A 12 10.37 -7.49 2.71
C GLY A 12 10.58 -7.52 1.21
N PHE A 13 10.03 -6.51 0.55
CA PHE A 13 10.16 -6.30 -0.89
C PHE A 13 10.32 -4.83 -1.26
N TRP A 14 10.96 -4.59 -2.41
CA TRP A 14 11.06 -3.25 -3.00
C TRP A 14 9.88 -2.96 -3.94
N SER A 15 9.29 -1.78 -3.79
CA SER A 15 8.30 -1.23 -4.71
C SER A 15 8.72 0.14 -5.23
N THR A 16 8.20 0.56 -6.38
CA THR A 16 8.21 1.98 -6.74
C THR A 16 7.28 2.74 -5.80
N ASP A 17 7.63 3.98 -5.46
CA ASP A 17 6.85 4.78 -4.52
C ASP A 17 5.43 5.03 -5.04
N ASN A 18 5.26 5.29 -6.34
CA ASN A 18 3.92 5.55 -6.91
C ASN A 18 2.99 4.34 -6.77
N ALA A 19 3.45 3.13 -7.11
CA ALA A 19 2.61 1.94 -7.00
C ALA A 19 2.34 1.57 -5.53
N LEU A 20 3.30 1.88 -4.65
CA LEU A 20 3.15 1.69 -3.22
C LEU A 20 2.14 2.68 -2.62
N ASP A 21 2.19 3.96 -2.99
CA ASP A 21 1.25 4.99 -2.58
C ASP A 21 -0.18 4.61 -2.98
N ASP A 22 -0.40 4.25 -4.25
CA ASP A 22 -1.70 3.76 -4.72
C ASP A 22 -2.21 2.60 -3.86
N TRP A 23 -1.36 1.58 -3.63
CA TRP A 23 -1.71 0.43 -2.79
C TRP A 23 -2.07 0.82 -1.35
N LEU A 24 -1.26 1.67 -0.70
CA LEU A 24 -1.49 2.08 0.69
C LEU A 24 -2.78 2.88 0.85
N ASN A 25 -3.16 3.68 -0.15
CA ASN A 25 -4.45 4.37 -0.15
C ASN A 25 -5.64 3.42 -0.31
N PHE A 26 -5.54 2.38 -1.14
CA PHE A 26 -6.56 1.34 -1.22
C PHE A 26 -6.74 0.61 0.11
N LEU A 27 -5.63 0.23 0.76
CA LEU A 27 -5.65 -0.40 2.07
C LEU A 27 -6.27 0.54 3.12
N ARG A 28 -5.87 1.81 3.14
CA ARG A 28 -6.45 2.83 4.03
C ARG A 28 -7.95 2.99 3.82
N ALA A 29 -8.40 3.00 2.56
CA ALA A 29 -9.82 3.12 2.24
C ALA A 29 -10.65 1.94 2.78
N GLU A 30 -10.10 0.72 2.82
CA GLU A 30 -10.78 -0.41 3.46
C GLU A 30 -10.80 -0.31 4.99
N ILE A 31 -9.74 0.24 5.60
CA ILE A 31 -9.69 0.52 7.04
C ILE A 31 -10.76 1.56 7.41
N ASP A 32 -10.88 2.62 6.62
CA ASP A 32 -11.77 3.75 6.92
C ASP A 32 -13.25 3.44 6.69
N LYS A 33 -13.58 2.34 6.00
CA LYS A 33 -14.95 1.82 5.89
C LYS A 33 -15.47 1.16 7.16
N LEU A 34 -14.59 0.79 8.10
CA LEU A 34 -15.01 0.17 9.34
C LEU A 34 -15.74 1.20 10.21
N SER A 35 -17.00 0.94 10.52
CA SER A 35 -17.81 1.79 11.41
C SER A 35 -17.24 1.84 12.83
N GLU A 36 -16.69 0.72 13.29
CA GLU A 36 -15.98 0.59 14.55
C GLU A 36 -14.60 0.00 14.26
N LYS A 37 -13.55 0.79 14.46
CA LYS A 37 -12.16 0.35 14.31
C LYS A 37 -11.43 0.46 15.65
N PRO A 38 -10.63 -0.56 16.04
CA PRO A 38 -9.77 -0.46 17.20
C PRO A 38 -8.78 0.71 17.07
N ASP A 39 -8.39 1.31 18.20
CA ASP A 39 -7.50 2.49 18.23
C ASP A 39 -6.19 2.27 17.45
N TRP A 40 -5.60 1.08 17.55
CA TRP A 40 -4.36 0.76 16.81
C TRP A 40 -4.56 0.84 15.30
N LEU A 41 -5.73 0.46 14.80
CA LEU A 41 -6.03 0.45 13.37
C LEU A 41 -6.35 1.87 12.88
N GLY A 42 -6.95 2.69 13.73
CA GLY A 42 -7.08 4.14 13.50
C GLY A 42 -5.71 4.82 13.41
N ALA A 43 -4.81 4.55 14.35
CA ALA A 43 -3.44 5.06 14.34
C ALA A 43 -2.64 4.56 13.12
N TYR A 44 -2.86 3.30 12.72
CA TYR A 44 -2.25 2.74 11.52
C TYR A 44 -2.75 3.44 10.25
N SER A 45 -4.06 3.67 10.12
CA SER A 45 -4.64 4.43 9.00
C SER A 45 -4.02 5.83 8.88
N GLN A 46 -3.86 6.51 10.02
CA GLN A 46 -3.21 7.82 10.09
C GLN A 46 -1.72 7.76 9.70
N HIS A 47 -0.98 6.76 10.18
CA HIS A 47 0.41 6.53 9.78
C HIS A 47 0.52 6.36 8.26
N LEU A 48 -0.35 5.53 7.65
CA LEU A 48 -0.36 5.37 6.19
C LEU A 48 -0.66 6.68 5.45
N TYR A 49 -1.59 7.50 5.97
CA TYR A 49 -1.86 8.82 5.42
C TYR A 49 -0.62 9.73 5.45
N GLU A 50 0.12 9.73 6.57
CA GLU A 50 1.35 10.54 6.70
C GLU A 50 2.46 10.07 5.76
N GLN A 51 2.62 8.76 5.58
CA GLN A 51 3.58 8.22 4.60
C GLN A 51 3.24 8.66 3.18
N ASN A 52 1.96 8.66 2.82
CA ASN A 52 1.52 9.10 1.50
C ASN A 52 1.69 10.62 1.31
N TYR A 53 1.56 11.42 2.38
CA TYR A 53 1.66 12.88 2.33
C TYR A 53 3.10 13.40 2.37
N ILE A 54 3.97 12.77 3.16
CA ILE A 54 5.30 13.28 3.54
C ILE A 54 6.43 12.50 2.85
N ALA A 55 6.26 11.20 2.63
CA ALA A 55 7.37 10.30 2.27
C ALA A 55 7.60 10.16 0.75
N GLY A 56 7.67 11.29 0.03
CA GLY A 56 8.16 11.29 -1.35
C GLY A 56 9.67 11.02 -1.42
N GLY A 57 10.13 10.20 -2.36
CA GLY A 57 11.56 10.09 -2.70
C GLY A 57 12.32 8.90 -2.10
N GLY A 58 11.64 7.79 -1.83
CA GLY A 58 12.26 6.52 -1.44
C GLY A 58 12.25 6.27 0.08
N CYS A 59 11.40 7.01 0.80
CA CYS A 59 11.36 7.01 2.25
C CYS A 59 10.05 6.44 2.82
N MET A 60 9.22 5.77 2.00
CA MET A 60 7.95 5.23 2.47
C MET A 60 8.17 4.01 3.36
N ASN A 61 7.48 3.96 4.50
CA ASN A 61 7.55 2.86 5.45
C ASN A 61 6.16 2.46 5.95
N ALA A 62 5.74 1.24 5.69
CA ALA A 62 4.44 0.74 6.13
C ALA A 62 4.33 0.56 7.67
N GLY A 63 5.42 0.58 8.43
CA GLY A 63 5.37 0.51 9.91
C GLY A 63 4.86 -0.83 10.47
N LEU A 64 4.91 -1.91 9.70
CA LEU A 64 4.24 -3.17 10.05
C LEU A 64 4.70 -3.75 11.38
N ASP A 65 6.01 -3.70 11.67
CA ASP A 65 6.57 -4.20 12.94
C ASP A 65 6.10 -3.36 14.15
N ASP A 66 5.77 -2.09 13.94
CA ASP A 66 5.34 -1.18 15.02
C ASP A 66 3.86 -1.36 15.35
N PHE A 67 3.03 -1.70 14.36
CA PHE A 67 1.57 -1.82 14.52
C PHE A 67 1.08 -3.26 14.73
N LEU A 68 1.75 -4.25 14.14
CA LEU A 68 1.36 -5.67 14.19
C LEU A 68 2.07 -6.42 15.32
N THR A 69 1.91 -5.92 16.54
CA THR A 69 2.57 -6.45 17.75
C THR A 69 1.99 -7.77 18.25
N GLU A 70 0.88 -8.22 17.69
CA GLU A 70 0.16 -9.44 18.08
C GLU A 70 -0.52 -10.07 16.85
N ASP A 71 -0.73 -11.39 16.88
CA ASP A 71 -1.28 -12.13 15.73
C ASP A 71 -2.69 -11.67 15.36
N SER A 72 -3.51 -11.26 16.34
CA SER A 72 -4.89 -10.77 16.09
C SER A 72 -4.91 -9.54 15.17
N ARG A 73 -3.93 -8.63 15.31
CA ARG A 73 -3.78 -7.45 14.44
C ARG A 73 -3.32 -7.83 13.04
N LYS A 74 -2.40 -8.80 12.94
CA LYS A 74 -1.94 -9.34 11.66
C LYS A 74 -3.08 -9.97 10.89
N GLU A 75 -3.92 -10.77 11.54
CA GLU A 75 -5.09 -11.39 10.92
C GLU A 75 -6.12 -10.36 10.45
N MET A 76 -6.36 -9.31 11.25
CA MET A 76 -7.24 -8.20 10.85
C MET A 76 -6.69 -7.47 9.61
N LEU A 77 -5.38 -7.19 9.58
CA LEU A 77 -4.77 -6.54 8.43
C LEU A 77 -4.74 -7.44 7.19
N LEU A 78 -4.59 -8.76 7.37
CA LEU A 78 -4.70 -9.74 6.29
C LEU A 78 -6.10 -9.73 5.64
N ASP A 79 -7.17 -9.66 6.44
CA ASP A 79 -8.54 -9.56 5.94
C ASP A 79 -8.77 -8.26 5.15
N LEU A 80 -8.31 -7.13 5.69
CA LEU A 80 -8.39 -5.82 5.03
C LEU A 80 -7.58 -5.78 3.73
N THR A 81 -6.40 -6.40 3.73
CA THR A 81 -5.55 -6.55 2.53
C THR A 81 -6.30 -7.33 1.44
N ARG A 82 -6.97 -8.44 1.79
CA ARG A 82 -7.77 -9.21 0.84
C ARG A 82 -8.95 -8.41 0.29
N LYS A 83 -9.64 -7.64 1.14
CA LYS A 83 -10.74 -6.76 0.72
C LYS A 83 -10.26 -5.67 -0.25
N ALA A 84 -9.09 -5.09 0.01
CA ALA A 84 -8.49 -4.09 -0.87
C ALA A 84 -8.15 -4.69 -2.24
N ILE A 85 -7.51 -5.88 -2.26
CA ILE A 85 -7.23 -6.62 -3.50
C ILE A 85 -8.52 -6.92 -4.26
N ALA A 86 -9.52 -7.52 -3.61
CA ALA A 86 -10.80 -7.86 -4.24
C ALA A 86 -11.50 -6.62 -4.80
N ARG A 87 -11.39 -5.46 -4.12
CA ARG A 87 -11.88 -4.19 -4.65
C ARG A 87 -11.12 -3.77 -5.90
N ILE A 88 -9.79 -3.84 -5.89
CA ILE A 88 -8.97 -3.48 -7.06
C ILE A 88 -9.31 -4.39 -8.26
N GLU A 89 -9.57 -5.67 -8.03
CA GLU A 89 -9.99 -6.63 -9.06
C GLU A 89 -11.34 -6.28 -9.70
N THR A 90 -12.19 -5.48 -9.05
CA THR A 90 -13.45 -5.01 -9.64
C THR A 90 -13.27 -3.94 -10.72
N TYR A 91 -12.08 -3.32 -10.79
CA TYR A 91 -11.73 -2.39 -11.85
C TYR A 91 -11.22 -3.18 -13.06
N ASN A 92 -11.81 -2.96 -14.24
CA ASN A 92 -11.54 -3.71 -15.47
C ASN A 92 -10.19 -3.34 -16.12
N GLY A 93 -9.07 -3.56 -15.42
CA GLY A 93 -7.71 -3.34 -15.91
C GLY A 93 -7.15 -1.93 -15.66
N THR A 94 -8.02 -0.94 -15.47
CA THR A 94 -7.61 0.44 -15.22
C THR A 94 -8.53 1.12 -14.21
N ILE A 95 -7.96 1.95 -13.33
CA ILE A 95 -8.71 2.84 -12.44
C ILE A 95 -8.61 4.25 -13.03
N ASN A 96 -9.74 4.92 -13.18
CA ASN A 96 -9.76 6.25 -13.75
C ASN A 96 -9.46 7.33 -12.69
N THR A 97 -9.00 8.49 -13.15
CA THR A 97 -8.64 9.64 -12.29
C THR A 97 -9.75 10.05 -11.33
N ARG A 98 -11.02 9.93 -11.72
CA ARG A 98 -12.16 10.29 -10.87
C ARG A 98 -12.29 9.34 -9.69
N GLU A 99 -12.18 8.03 -9.93
CA GLU A 99 -12.22 7.02 -8.88
C GLU A 99 -11.07 7.19 -7.89
N LEU A 100 -9.87 7.54 -8.39
CA LEU A 100 -8.72 7.88 -7.55
C LEU A 100 -9.06 9.11 -6.68
N LEU A 101 -9.51 10.20 -7.28
CA LEU A 101 -9.89 11.42 -6.54
C LEU A 101 -10.97 11.19 -5.49
N GLU A 102 -11.98 10.36 -5.78
CA GLU A 102 -13.06 10.00 -4.84
C GLU A 102 -12.54 9.17 -3.64
N MET A 103 -11.40 8.49 -3.78
CA MET A 103 -10.70 7.81 -2.68
C MET A 103 -9.78 8.75 -1.88
N GLY A 104 -9.72 10.03 -2.25
CA GLY A 104 -8.79 11.01 -1.68
C GLY A 104 -7.37 10.89 -2.25
N LEU A 105 -7.17 10.15 -3.35
CA LEU A 105 -5.90 10.14 -4.09
C LEU A 105 -5.81 11.43 -4.92
N GLY A 106 -4.83 12.28 -4.62
CA GLY A 106 -4.58 13.54 -5.34
C GLY A 106 -5.16 14.81 -4.68
N SER A 107 -5.82 14.72 -3.52
CA SER A 107 -6.41 15.89 -2.84
C SER A 107 -5.56 16.50 -1.72
N GLY A 108 -4.40 15.91 -1.38
CA GLY A 108 -3.58 16.35 -0.24
C GLY A 108 -2.46 17.35 -0.57
N ASN A 109 -1.87 17.29 -1.76
CA ASN A 109 -0.75 18.17 -2.09
C ASN A 109 -0.75 18.51 -3.58
N SER A 110 -0.58 19.79 -3.91
CA SER A 110 -0.57 20.37 -5.26
C SER A 110 0.57 19.86 -6.16
N TYR A 111 1.40 18.94 -5.65
CA TYR A 111 2.41 18.19 -6.41
C TYR A 111 1.89 16.84 -6.94
N VAL A 112 0.80 16.30 -6.40
CA VAL A 112 0.25 14.96 -6.76
C VAL A 112 -0.82 15.05 -7.86
N SER A 113 -1.47 16.20 -8.05
CA SER A 113 -2.51 16.37 -9.09
C SER A 113 -1.99 16.26 -10.53
N TRP A 114 -0.68 16.28 -10.74
CA TRP A 114 -0.03 16.15 -12.05
C TRP A 114 0.27 14.69 -12.44
N TRP A 115 0.06 13.73 -11.52
CA TRP A 115 0.42 12.30 -11.70
C TRP A 115 -0.76 11.34 -11.62
N VAL A 116 -1.99 11.84 -11.44
CA VAL A 116 -3.20 11.00 -11.44
C VAL A 116 -3.59 10.63 -12.88
N GLU A 117 -2.68 9.91 -13.53
CA GLU A 117 -2.94 9.23 -14.79
C GLU A 117 -3.74 7.95 -14.51
N THR A 118 -4.45 7.45 -15.53
CA THR A 118 -5.08 6.14 -15.47
C THR A 118 -4.04 5.08 -15.08
N THR A 119 -4.17 4.51 -13.89
CA THR A 119 -3.25 3.46 -13.40
C THR A 119 -3.77 2.08 -13.77
N SER A 120 -2.87 1.23 -14.25
CA SER A 120 -3.13 -0.19 -14.45
C SER A 120 -3.34 -0.90 -13.11
N THR A 121 -4.45 -1.63 -13.00
CA THR A 121 -4.75 -2.43 -11.80
C THR A 121 -3.66 -3.45 -11.50
N ASP A 122 -3.02 -4.00 -12.53
CA ASP A 122 -1.98 -5.03 -12.38
C ASP A 122 -0.80 -4.54 -11.55
N ARG A 123 -0.42 -3.26 -11.69
CA ARG A 123 0.68 -2.68 -10.91
C ARG A 123 0.32 -2.63 -9.43
N ILE A 124 -0.88 -2.17 -9.10
CA ILE A 124 -1.34 -2.10 -7.71
C ILE A 124 -1.56 -3.51 -7.13
N LEU A 125 -2.15 -4.42 -7.92
CA LEU A 125 -2.36 -5.81 -7.52
C LEU A 125 -1.06 -6.54 -7.26
N ASN A 126 0.00 -6.28 -8.03
CA ASN A 126 1.32 -6.86 -7.76
C ASN A 126 1.85 -6.44 -6.38
N ILE A 127 1.68 -5.17 -6.00
CA ILE A 127 2.08 -4.67 -4.68
C ILE A 127 1.18 -5.25 -3.59
N GLY A 128 -0.14 -5.28 -3.79
CA GLY A 128 -1.09 -5.85 -2.84
C GLY A 128 -0.84 -7.33 -2.57
N ASN A 129 -0.57 -8.10 -3.63
CA ASN A 129 -0.22 -9.52 -3.51
C ASN A 129 1.12 -9.72 -2.81
N ALA A 130 2.13 -8.89 -3.09
CA ALA A 130 3.40 -8.94 -2.37
C ALA A 130 3.24 -8.62 -0.88
N PHE A 131 2.42 -7.62 -0.56
CA PHE A 131 2.07 -7.23 0.80
C PHE A 131 1.34 -8.37 1.53
N LEU A 132 0.36 -9.00 0.88
CA LEU A 132 -0.33 -10.17 1.41
C LEU A 132 0.63 -11.32 1.71
N ARG A 133 1.51 -11.65 0.76
CA ARG A 133 2.53 -12.70 0.91
C ARG A 133 3.54 -12.36 2.00
N LEU A 134 3.87 -11.09 2.19
CA LEU A 134 4.74 -10.62 3.27
C LEU A 134 4.09 -10.87 4.64
N LEU A 135 2.84 -10.46 4.82
CA LEU A 135 2.08 -10.69 6.06
C LEU A 135 1.89 -12.19 6.37
N GLN A 136 1.78 -13.02 5.33
CA GLN A 136 1.72 -14.48 5.46
C GLN A 136 3.09 -15.13 5.72
N GLY A 137 4.17 -14.35 5.76
CA GLY A 137 5.54 -14.84 5.95
C GLY A 137 6.09 -15.63 4.76
N GLN A 138 5.51 -15.50 3.57
CA GLN A 138 5.94 -16.19 2.35
C GLN A 138 7.08 -15.47 1.64
N ILE A 139 7.28 -14.17 1.89
CA ILE A 139 8.44 -13.43 1.42
C ILE A 139 9.59 -13.63 2.41
N LYS A 140 10.75 -14.07 1.89
CA LYS A 140 11.96 -14.37 2.66
C LYS A 140 13.19 -13.56 2.23
N THR A 141 12.98 -12.57 1.36
CA THR A 141 14.02 -11.64 0.92
C THR A 141 14.17 -10.49 1.91
N ASP A 142 15.35 -9.89 1.91
CA ASP A 142 15.67 -8.64 2.61
C ASP A 142 15.96 -7.51 1.62
N ALA A 143 16.37 -6.35 2.13
CA ALA A 143 16.66 -5.17 1.32
C ALA A 143 17.80 -5.40 0.30
N SER A 144 18.69 -6.37 0.53
CA SER A 144 19.83 -6.68 -0.34
C SER A 144 19.55 -7.77 -1.38
N THR A 145 18.56 -8.62 -1.12
CA THR A 145 18.26 -9.81 -1.93
C THR A 145 16.94 -9.69 -2.71
N SER A 146 16.10 -8.72 -2.37
CA SER A 146 14.81 -8.53 -3.03
C SER A 146 14.96 -7.76 -4.36
N PRO A 147 14.40 -8.24 -5.48
CA PRO A 147 14.27 -7.44 -6.70
C PRO A 147 13.20 -6.37 -6.55
N VAL A 148 13.32 -5.27 -7.30
CA VAL A 148 12.27 -4.23 -7.37
C VAL A 148 11.11 -4.75 -8.21
N MET A 149 9.92 -4.87 -7.59
CA MET A 149 8.77 -5.55 -8.21
C MET A 149 8.12 -4.79 -9.37
N ASP A 150 8.39 -3.49 -9.53
CA ASP A 150 7.85 -2.63 -10.58
C ASP A 150 8.96 -1.85 -11.31
N SER A 151 10.13 -2.48 -11.51
CA SER A 151 11.13 -1.92 -12.41
C SER A 151 10.56 -1.95 -13.83
N ARG A 152 10.13 -0.80 -14.35
CA ARG A 152 9.73 -0.66 -15.76
C ARG A 152 10.73 -1.40 -16.64
N LYS A 153 10.30 -2.45 -17.35
CA LYS A 153 11.00 -2.84 -18.57
C LYS A 153 10.71 -1.72 -19.56
N SER A 154 11.74 -0.91 -19.83
CA SER A 154 11.78 0.00 -20.96
C SER A 154 11.47 -0.73 -22.26
#